data_AF-K0VFN4-F1
#
_entry.id   AF-K0VFN4-F1
#
_cell.length_a   1.000
_cell.length_b   1.000
_cell.length_c   1.000
_cell.angle_alpha   90.00
_cell.angle_beta   90.00
_cell.angle_gamma   90.00
#
_symmetry.space_group_name_H-M   'P 1'
#
loop_
_entity.id
_entity.type
_entity.pdbx_description
1 polymer ?
#
loop_
_entity_poly.entity_id
_entity_poly.type
_entity_poly.pdbx_seq_one_letter_code
_entity_poly.pdbx_strand_id
1 'polypeptide(L)'
;KQHDPHPDDALIIDALANEERSKLRPAATSRKNASNQRKFSAWLKREGRESIVSRLTGTDEQQRSLQEDFRAFTKEEGKKVVVSLDRLRQYLGAESQLKQHNPYPDDALMIDSFTKEELSKLGSDSISKRKSVLNLASNKRRFSDWLRKKGSGEHSQSPDWQ
;
A
#
# COMPACT_ATOMS: atom_id res chain seq x y z
N LYS A 1 6.56 -14.41 20.67
CA LYS A 1 6.28 -15.23 19.47
C LYS A 1 6.95 -14.56 18.30
N GLN A 2 7.87 -15.23 17.60
CA GLN A 2 8.29 -14.76 16.27
C GLN A 2 7.09 -14.97 15.33
N HIS A 3 6.82 -13.98 14.49
CA HIS A 3 5.75 -14.02 13.50
C HIS A 3 6.41 -14.30 12.15
N ASP A 4 5.77 -15.09 11.30
CA ASP A 4 6.22 -15.38 9.93
C ASP A 4 5.37 -14.54 8.93
N PRO A 5 5.68 -13.24 8.79
CA PRO A 5 4.98 -12.36 7.85
C PRO A 5 5.27 -12.75 6.39
N HIS A 6 4.57 -12.10 5.46
CA HIS A 6 5.02 -12.10 4.07
C HIS A 6 6.45 -11.54 3.97
N PRO A 7 7.33 -12.14 3.15
CA PRO A 7 8.72 -11.67 2.99
C PRO A 7 8.79 -10.19 2.63
N ASP A 8 7.95 -9.75 1.69
CA ASP A 8 7.85 -8.36 1.26
C ASP A 8 7.49 -7.40 2.41
N ASP A 9 6.55 -7.80 3.27
CA ASP A 9 6.16 -7.00 4.43
C ASP A 9 7.28 -6.95 5.46
N ALA A 10 7.96 -8.08 5.72
CA ALA A 10 9.05 -8.17 6.69
C ALA A 10 10.13 -7.12 6.41
N LEU A 11 10.56 -7.03 5.16
CA LEU A 11 11.63 -6.14 4.72
C LEU A 11 11.26 -4.66 4.91
N ILE A 12 10.05 -4.28 4.47
CA ILE A 12 9.59 -2.89 4.57
C ILE A 12 9.34 -2.50 6.03
N ILE A 13 8.76 -3.39 6.83
CA ILE A 13 8.54 -3.16 8.27
C ILE A 13 9.89 -2.98 8.98
N ASP A 14 10.88 -3.81 8.67
CA ASP A 14 12.20 -3.76 9.30
C ASP A 14 12.97 -2.50 8.89
N ALA A 15 12.96 -2.16 7.61
CA ALA A 15 13.57 -0.93 7.11
C ALA A 15 12.94 0.32 7.75
N LEU A 16 11.61 0.38 7.80
CA LEU A 16 10.90 1.48 8.43
C LEU A 16 11.21 1.56 9.94
N ALA A 17 11.18 0.44 10.65
CA ALA A 17 11.48 0.40 12.09
C ALA A 17 12.91 0.86 12.38
N ASN A 18 13.88 0.49 11.55
CA ASN A 18 15.27 0.92 11.67
C ASN A 18 15.43 2.42 11.39
N GLU A 19 14.74 2.95 10.37
CA GLU A 19 14.74 4.39 10.09
C GLU A 19 14.07 5.21 11.19
N GLU A 20 12.96 4.73 11.76
CA GLU A 20 12.30 5.42 12.88
C GLU A 20 13.16 5.44 14.15
N ARG A 21 13.97 4.39 14.35
CA ARG A 21 14.95 4.32 15.45
C ARG A 21 16.09 5.32 15.26
N SER A 22 16.56 5.53 14.02
CA SER A 22 17.64 6.48 13.75
C SER A 22 17.18 7.94 13.83
N LYS A 23 15.90 8.23 13.57
CA LYS A 23 15.30 9.58 13.62
C LYS A 23 14.75 10.00 15.01
N LEU A 24 15.27 9.45 16.11
CA LEU A 24 14.95 9.82 17.50
C LEU A 24 13.46 9.73 17.91
N ARG A 25 12.61 8.92 17.24
CA ARG A 25 11.29 8.60 17.82
C ARG A 25 11.45 7.68 19.03
N PRO A 26 10.50 7.67 19.99
CA PRO A 26 10.52 6.71 21.08
C PRO A 26 10.60 5.27 20.55
N ALA A 27 11.76 4.62 20.72
CA ALA A 27 12.06 3.32 20.15
C ALA A 27 11.07 2.21 20.60
N ALA A 28 10.37 2.41 21.72
CA ALA A 28 9.33 1.52 22.21
C ALA A 28 8.07 1.52 21.32
N THR A 29 7.64 2.68 20.83
CA THR A 29 6.46 2.81 19.96
C THR A 29 6.72 2.19 18.59
N SER A 30 7.90 2.45 18.01
CA SER A 30 8.27 1.89 16.70
C SER A 30 8.35 0.36 16.75
N ARG A 31 8.99 -0.22 17.78
CA ARG A 31 9.04 -1.69 17.96
C ARG A 31 7.67 -2.31 18.15
N LYS A 32 6.78 -1.66 18.91
CA LYS A 32 5.41 -2.16 19.13
C LYS A 32 4.61 -2.13 17.83
N ASN A 33 4.72 -1.05 17.05
CA ASN A 33 4.08 -0.95 15.74
C ASN A 33 4.59 -2.01 14.76
N ALA A 34 5.91 -2.16 14.63
CA ALA A 34 6.53 -3.18 13.78
C ALA A 34 6.08 -4.60 14.17
N SER A 35 6.02 -4.90 15.48
CA SER A 35 5.52 -6.19 15.98
C SER A 35 4.06 -6.43 15.58
N ASN A 36 3.20 -5.43 15.74
CA ASN A 36 1.79 -5.52 15.35
C ASN A 36 1.62 -5.64 13.82
N GLN A 37 2.45 -4.97 13.02
CA GLN A 37 2.46 -5.10 11.56
C GLN A 37 2.88 -6.52 11.13
N ARG A 38 3.93 -7.11 11.75
CA ARG A 38 4.33 -8.49 11.46
C ARG A 38 3.27 -9.51 11.86
N LYS A 39 2.56 -9.28 12.98
CA LYS A 39 1.40 -10.09 13.38
C LYS A 39 0.31 -10.08 12.32
N PHE A 40 -0.07 -8.89 11.87
CA PHE A 40 -1.11 -8.75 10.86
C PHE A 40 -0.68 -9.38 9.54
N SER A 41 0.56 -9.17 9.11
CA SER A 41 1.09 -9.83 7.90
C SER A 41 1.12 -11.36 8.02
N ALA A 42 1.50 -11.91 9.18
CA ALA A 42 1.46 -13.35 9.40
C ALA A 42 0.02 -13.90 9.42
N TRP A 43 -0.93 -13.14 9.97
CA TRP A 43 -2.35 -13.46 9.89
C TRP A 43 -2.83 -13.49 8.43
N LEU A 44 -2.48 -12.47 7.63
CA LEU A 44 -2.82 -12.43 6.20
C LEU A 44 -2.27 -13.65 5.45
N LYS A 45 -1.00 -14.00 5.70
CA LYS A 45 -0.35 -15.17 5.11
C LYS A 45 -1.10 -16.47 5.46
N ARG A 46 -1.52 -16.61 6.72
CA ARG A 46 -2.29 -17.77 7.20
C ARG A 46 -3.67 -17.85 6.57
N GLU A 47 -4.33 -16.73 6.36
CA GLU A 47 -5.64 -16.65 5.70
C GLU A 47 -5.56 -16.73 4.16
N GLY A 48 -4.36 -16.93 3.59
CA GLY A 48 -4.17 -16.99 2.14
C GLY A 48 -4.36 -15.65 1.42
N ARG A 49 -4.18 -14.53 2.13
CA ARG A 49 -4.42 -13.17 1.64
C ARG A 49 -3.11 -12.53 1.16
N GLU A 50 -3.23 -11.51 0.32
CA GLU A 50 -2.06 -10.78 -0.19
C GLU A 50 -1.36 -9.97 0.91
N SER A 51 -0.09 -9.62 0.67
CA SER A 51 0.72 -8.84 1.61
C SER A 51 0.16 -7.44 1.88
N ILE A 52 0.57 -6.84 2.99
CA ILE A 52 0.23 -5.45 3.34
C ILE A 52 0.79 -4.51 2.27
N VAL A 53 2.07 -4.65 1.91
CA VAL A 53 2.77 -3.77 0.97
C VAL A 53 2.13 -3.81 -0.41
N SER A 54 1.81 -5.00 -0.93
CA SER A 54 1.14 -5.16 -2.23
C SER A 54 -0.18 -4.41 -2.27
N ARG A 55 -0.98 -4.51 -1.20
CA ARG A 55 -2.32 -3.90 -1.16
C ARG A 55 -2.33 -2.44 -0.76
N LEU A 56 -1.34 -1.99 0.01
CA LEU A 56 -1.15 -0.56 0.29
C LEU A 56 -0.80 0.25 -0.96
N THR A 57 -0.17 -0.40 -1.93
CA THR A 57 0.30 0.20 -3.19
C THR A 57 -0.47 -0.30 -4.40
N GLY A 58 -1.54 -1.06 -4.14
CA GLY A 58 -2.44 -1.67 -5.12
C GLY A 58 -3.66 -0.81 -5.43
N THR A 59 -4.69 -1.44 -6.00
CA THR A 59 -5.96 -0.79 -6.37
C THR A 59 -6.79 -0.32 -5.18
N ASP A 60 -7.83 0.47 -5.44
CA ASP A 60 -8.82 0.83 -4.43
C ASP A 60 -9.53 -0.40 -3.84
N GLU A 61 -9.77 -1.44 -4.63
CA GLU A 61 -10.30 -2.73 -4.15
C GLU A 61 -9.31 -3.43 -3.22
N GLN A 62 -8.02 -3.47 -3.58
CA GLN A 62 -6.99 -4.07 -2.74
C GLN A 62 -6.83 -3.29 -1.42
N GLN A 63 -6.90 -1.96 -1.47
CA GLN A 63 -6.87 -1.12 -0.27
C GLN A 63 -8.11 -1.30 0.60
N ARG A 64 -9.31 -1.40 -0.01
CA ARG A 64 -10.56 -1.69 0.71
C ARG A 64 -10.52 -3.07 1.36
N SER A 65 -10.10 -4.09 0.62
CA SER A 65 -9.88 -5.45 1.11
C SER A 65 -8.91 -5.47 2.30
N LEU A 66 -7.81 -4.71 2.24
CA LEU A 66 -6.87 -4.60 3.36
C LEU A 66 -7.52 -4.00 4.62
N GLN A 67 -8.42 -3.01 4.46
CA GLN A 67 -9.15 -2.43 5.59
C GLN A 67 -10.16 -3.42 6.20
N GLU A 68 -10.86 -4.18 5.35
CA GLU A 68 -11.79 -5.22 5.79
C GLU A 68 -11.06 -6.32 6.57
N ASP A 69 -9.93 -6.76 6.05
CA ASP A 69 -9.05 -7.74 6.69
C ASP A 69 -8.48 -7.25 8.00
N PHE A 70 -8.13 -5.97 8.07
CA PHE A 70 -7.67 -5.37 9.31
C PHE A 70 -8.77 -5.36 10.38
N ARG A 71 -10.03 -5.14 9.99
CA ARG A 71 -11.19 -5.24 10.89
C ARG A 71 -11.39 -6.69 11.36
N ALA A 72 -11.25 -7.67 10.47
CA ALA A 72 -11.36 -9.09 10.82
C ALA A 72 -10.25 -9.51 11.81
N PHE A 73 -9.00 -9.18 11.51
CA PHE A 73 -7.86 -9.42 12.39
C PHE A 73 -8.05 -8.81 13.78
N THR A 74 -8.53 -7.57 13.86
CA THR A 74 -8.75 -6.89 15.16
C THR A 74 -9.86 -7.55 15.98
N LYS A 75 -10.89 -8.10 15.32
CA LYS A 75 -11.94 -8.89 16.00
C LYS A 75 -11.37 -10.20 16.56
N GLU A 76 -10.47 -10.86 15.84
CA GLU A 76 -9.87 -12.13 16.26
C GLU A 76 -8.85 -11.98 17.40
N GLU A 77 -7.94 -11.00 17.34
CA GLU A 77 -6.91 -10.81 18.40
C GLU A 77 -7.49 -10.27 19.73
N GLY A 78 -8.76 -9.82 19.75
CA GLY A 78 -9.47 -9.49 20.99
C GLY A 78 -8.93 -8.31 21.79
N LYS A 79 -8.12 -7.42 21.19
CA LYS A 79 -7.58 -6.20 21.82
C LYS A 79 -7.49 -5.06 20.81
N LYS A 80 -7.41 -3.81 21.28
CA LYS A 80 -7.00 -2.62 20.49
C LYS A 80 -5.55 -2.78 19.99
N VAL A 81 -5.33 -3.67 19.02
CA VAL A 81 -4.07 -3.77 18.31
C VAL A 81 -4.01 -2.59 17.35
N VAL A 82 -3.27 -1.55 17.74
CA VAL A 82 -2.99 -0.42 16.84
C VAL A 82 -1.92 -0.88 15.86
N VAL A 83 -2.32 -1.20 14.63
CA VAL A 83 -1.41 -1.32 13.49
C VAL A 83 -1.47 0.00 12.75
N SER A 84 -0.41 0.81 12.85
CA SER A 84 -0.33 2.02 12.03
C SER A 84 0.10 1.65 10.61
N LEU A 85 -0.86 1.57 9.69
CA LEU A 85 -0.60 1.36 8.27
C LEU A 85 -0.22 2.66 7.55
N ASP A 86 -0.62 3.81 8.08
CA ASP A 86 -0.31 5.13 7.51
C ASP A 86 1.19 5.38 7.41
N ARG A 87 1.97 4.87 8.37
CA ARG A 87 3.42 5.04 8.35
C ARG A 87 4.08 4.21 7.25
N LEU A 88 3.59 3.00 7.01
CA LEU A 88 4.02 2.17 5.88
C LEU A 88 3.64 2.85 4.56
N ARG A 89 2.44 3.43 4.47
CA ARG A 89 2.03 4.23 3.30
C ARG A 89 2.99 5.39 3.04
N GLN A 90 3.29 6.20 4.07
CA GLN A 90 4.23 7.33 3.94
C GLN A 90 5.61 6.85 3.49
N TYR A 91 6.11 5.80 4.12
CA TYR A 91 7.43 5.26 3.83
C TYR A 91 7.56 4.75 2.39
N LEU A 92 6.50 4.13 1.88
CA LEU A 92 6.40 3.65 0.50
C LEU A 92 6.11 4.77 -0.51
N GLY A 93 6.14 6.05 -0.08
CA GLY A 93 5.79 7.20 -0.90
C GLY A 93 4.35 7.18 -1.42
N ALA A 94 3.49 6.38 -0.79
CA ALA A 94 2.04 6.41 -0.98
C ALA A 94 1.40 7.57 -0.18
N GLU A 95 2.13 8.68 0.03
CA GLU A 95 1.69 9.86 0.80
C GLU A 95 0.44 10.56 0.20
N SER A 96 0.06 10.22 -1.03
CA SER A 96 -1.10 10.78 -1.74
C SER A 96 -2.30 9.82 -1.77
N GLN A 97 -2.80 9.33 -0.62
CA GLN A 97 -3.92 8.37 -0.57
C GLN A 97 -5.15 8.84 0.23
N LEU A 98 -5.22 10.11 0.67
CA LEU A 98 -6.50 10.67 1.18
C LEU A 98 -7.44 11.11 0.05
N LYS A 99 -7.01 11.02 -1.20
CA LYS A 99 -7.90 10.96 -2.36
C LYS A 99 -7.77 9.56 -2.94
N GLN A 100 -8.86 8.78 -2.94
CA GLN A 100 -8.96 7.59 -3.79
C GLN A 100 -8.63 8.02 -5.22
N HIS A 101 -7.58 7.43 -5.77
CA HIS A 101 -7.24 7.60 -7.17
C HIS A 101 -7.90 6.47 -7.90
N ASN A 102 -8.91 6.80 -8.67
CA ASN A 102 -9.63 5.82 -9.46
C ASN A 102 -9.15 6.03 -10.91
N PRO A 103 -8.02 5.41 -11.31
CA PRO A 103 -7.54 5.47 -12.69
C PRO A 103 -8.57 4.88 -13.66
N TYR A 104 -8.32 4.99 -14.96
CA TYR A 104 -9.07 4.18 -15.92
C TYR A 104 -8.90 2.68 -15.59
N PRO A 105 -9.96 1.85 -15.77
CA PRO A 105 -9.88 0.42 -15.46
C PRO A 105 -8.72 -0.28 -16.17
N ASP A 106 -8.50 0.02 -17.44
CA ASP A 106 -7.42 -0.58 -18.23
C ASP A 106 -6.04 -0.19 -17.70
N ASP A 107 -5.86 1.10 -17.35
CA ASP A 107 -4.63 1.60 -16.75
C ASP A 107 -4.35 0.92 -15.41
N ALA A 108 -5.39 0.69 -14.59
CA ALA A 108 -5.25 0.00 -13.30
C ALA A 108 -4.64 -1.39 -13.48
N LEU A 109 -5.20 -2.18 -14.39
CA LEU A 109 -4.74 -3.54 -14.69
C LEU A 109 -3.31 -3.57 -15.25
N MET A 110 -2.97 -2.63 -16.14
CA MET A 110 -1.60 -2.51 -16.67
C MET A 110 -0.60 -2.12 -15.59
N ILE A 111 -0.94 -1.14 -14.74
CA ILE A 111 -0.07 -0.72 -13.65
C ILE A 111 0.16 -1.87 -12.67
N ASP A 112 -0.89 -2.61 -12.30
CA ASP A 112 -0.79 -3.71 -11.34
C ASP A 112 0.06 -4.86 -11.88
N SER A 113 -0.22 -5.29 -13.12
CA SER A 113 0.53 -6.37 -13.77
C SER A 113 2.02 -6.03 -13.87
N PHE A 114 2.35 -4.81 -14.33
CA PHE A 114 3.72 -4.33 -14.41
C PHE A 114 4.38 -4.22 -13.02
N THR A 115 3.68 -3.68 -12.03
CA THR A 115 4.20 -3.54 -10.67
C THR A 115 4.50 -4.90 -10.06
N LYS A 116 3.59 -5.86 -10.21
CA LYS A 116 3.75 -7.23 -9.72
C LYS A 116 4.92 -7.95 -10.40
N GLU A 117 5.06 -7.78 -11.71
CA GLU A 117 6.17 -8.35 -12.48
C GLU A 117 7.52 -7.73 -12.07
N GLU A 118 7.61 -6.41 -11.95
CA GLU A 118 8.86 -5.74 -11.54
C GLU A 118 9.24 -6.09 -10.11
N LEU A 119 8.27 -6.23 -9.20
CA LEU A 119 8.53 -6.69 -7.83
C LEU A 119 8.98 -8.16 -7.75
N SER A 120 8.55 -9.01 -8.69
CA SER A 120 8.95 -10.43 -8.70
C SER A 120 10.39 -10.62 -9.21
N LYS A 121 10.86 -9.74 -10.11
CA LYS A 121 12.25 -9.69 -10.59
C LYS A 121 13.23 -9.16 -9.54
N LEU A 122 12.73 -8.33 -8.63
CA LEU A 122 13.54 -7.79 -7.54
C LEU A 122 13.64 -8.84 -6.43
N GLY A 123 14.86 -9.17 -6.01
CA GLY A 123 15.10 -9.93 -4.78
C GLY A 123 14.61 -9.15 -3.54
N SER A 124 14.42 -9.86 -2.42
CA SER A 124 14.08 -9.26 -1.12
C SER A 124 15.03 -8.12 -0.72
N ASP A 125 16.28 -8.21 -1.14
CA ASP A 125 17.35 -7.39 -0.58
C ASP A 125 17.39 -5.98 -1.17
N SER A 126 16.60 -5.71 -2.23
CA SER A 126 16.60 -4.43 -2.93
C SER A 126 15.45 -3.49 -2.53
N ILE A 127 15.38 -3.17 -1.23
CA ILE A 127 14.33 -2.32 -0.64
C ILE A 127 14.19 -0.97 -1.37
N SER A 128 15.32 -0.34 -1.70
CA SER A 128 15.32 0.96 -2.40
C SER A 128 14.71 0.86 -3.80
N LYS A 129 15.01 -0.20 -4.57
CA LYS A 129 14.43 -0.42 -5.90
C LYS A 129 12.95 -0.75 -5.81
N ARG A 130 12.54 -1.63 -4.88
CA ARG A 130 11.12 -1.95 -4.63
C ARG A 130 10.33 -0.67 -4.31
N LYS A 131 10.86 0.18 -3.43
CA LYS A 131 10.24 1.48 -3.10
C LYS A 131 10.07 2.37 -4.33
N SER A 132 11.06 2.43 -5.21
CA SER A 132 10.96 3.19 -6.48
C SER A 132 9.88 2.65 -7.42
N VAL A 133 9.75 1.33 -7.56
CA VAL A 133 8.69 0.69 -8.37
C VAL A 133 7.30 1.06 -7.81
N LEU A 134 7.13 0.98 -6.50
CA LEU A 134 5.87 1.31 -5.82
C LEU A 134 5.50 2.80 -5.94
N ASN A 135 6.48 3.68 -5.85
CA ASN A 135 6.31 5.12 -6.10
C ASN A 135 5.85 5.39 -7.54
N LEU A 136 6.47 4.72 -8.51
CA LEU A 136 6.12 4.85 -9.91
C LEU A 136 4.68 4.41 -10.18
N ALA A 137 4.28 3.26 -9.64
CA ALA A 137 2.91 2.75 -9.74
C ALA A 137 1.89 3.75 -9.17
N SER A 138 2.18 4.30 -7.98
CA SER A 138 1.36 5.33 -7.34
C SER A 138 1.21 6.57 -8.21
N ASN A 139 2.31 7.07 -8.78
CA ASN A 139 2.29 8.23 -9.66
C ASN A 139 1.51 7.98 -10.96
N LYS A 140 1.60 6.79 -11.54
CA LYS A 140 0.82 6.42 -12.74
C LYS A 140 -0.68 6.41 -12.45
N ARG A 141 -1.11 5.86 -11.31
CA ARG A 141 -2.54 5.89 -10.92
C ARG A 141 -3.05 7.31 -10.71
N ARG A 142 -2.24 8.17 -10.07
CA ARG A 142 -2.55 9.61 -9.90
C ARG A 142 -2.74 10.31 -11.24
N PHE A 143 -1.83 10.04 -12.18
CA PHE A 143 -1.89 10.64 -13.51
C PHE A 143 -3.11 10.16 -14.31
N SER A 144 -3.43 8.86 -14.28
CA SER A 144 -4.62 8.33 -14.94
C SER A 144 -5.93 8.84 -14.33
N ASP A 145 -6.03 8.90 -12.99
CA ASP A 145 -7.19 9.52 -12.32
C ASP A 145 -7.31 11.03 -12.66
N TRP A 146 -6.20 11.74 -12.79
CA TRP A 146 -6.18 13.13 -13.25
C TRP A 146 -6.67 13.25 -14.70
N LEU A 147 -6.19 12.40 -15.61
CA LEU A 147 -6.64 12.36 -17.01
C LEU A 147 -8.14 12.13 -17.09
N ARG A 148 -8.65 11.17 -16.32
CA ARG A 148 -10.08 10.88 -16.27
C ARG A 148 -10.89 12.07 -15.79
N LYS A 149 -10.47 12.72 -14.70
CA LYS A 149 -11.15 13.91 -14.15
C LYS A 149 -11.13 15.10 -15.12
N LYS A 150 -10.07 15.25 -15.93
CA LYS A 150 -9.96 16.31 -16.93
C LYS A 150 -10.71 16.00 -18.22
N GLY A 151 -10.60 14.78 -18.75
CA GLY A 151 -11.28 14.34 -19.96
C GLY A 151 -12.81 14.25 -19.80
N SER A 152 -13.32 14.09 -18.58
CA SER A 152 -14.77 14.10 -18.30
C SER A 152 -15.37 15.52 -18.23
N GLY A 153 -14.55 16.57 -18.25
CA GLY A 153 -14.97 17.96 -18.01
C GLY A 153 -15.17 18.82 -19.25
N GLU A 154 -14.85 18.34 -20.46
CA GLU A 154 -14.82 19.18 -21.68
C GLU A 154 -15.80 18.75 -22.80
N HIS A 155 -16.66 17.74 -22.60
CA HIS A 155 -17.59 17.27 -23.65
C HIS A 155 -19.07 17.70 -23.50
N SER A 156 -19.39 18.67 -22.64
CA SER A 156 -20.78 19.14 -22.45
C SER A 156 -21.05 20.58 -22.91
N GLN A 157 -20.37 21.04 -23.96
CA GLN A 157 -20.85 22.19 -24.73
C GLN A 157 -20.77 21.87 -26.23
N SER A 158 -21.81 21.22 -26.73
CA SER A 158 -22.12 21.28 -28.15
C SER A 158 -22.70 22.69 -28.43
N PRO A 159 -22.17 23.47 -29.38
CA PRO A 159 -22.82 24.69 -29.79
C PRO A 159 -24.11 24.31 -30.52
N ASP A 160 -25.23 24.71 -29.96
CA ASP A 160 -26.53 24.68 -30.63
C ASP A 160 -26.49 25.78 -31.69
N TRP A 161 -26.45 25.40 -32.97
CA TRP A 161 -26.63 26.34 -34.08
C TRP A 161 -28.07 26.21 -34.58
N GLN A 162 -28.93 27.11 -34.08
CA GLN A 162 -30.15 27.57 -34.75
C GLN A 162 -30.20 29.09 -34.72
#